data_AF-A0A7H4MKF4-F1
#
_entry.id   AF-A0A7H4MKF4-F1
#
_cell.length_a   1.000
_cell.length_b   1.000
_cell.length_c   1.000
_cell.angle_alpha   90.00
_cell.angle_beta   90.00
_cell.angle_gamma   90.00
#
_symmetry.space_group_name_H-M   'P 1'
#
loop_
_entity.id
_entity.type
_entity.pdbx_description
1 polymer ?
#
loop_
_entity_poly.entity_id
_entity_poly.type
_entity_poly.pdbx_seq_one_letter_code
_entity_poly.pdbx_strand_id
1 'polypeptide(L)' 'MIGVGLITDPQQAEAALEDGDADLIALARAVLYDPHWPWHAAASLGAQVRVPSQYLRSEPHGLKGTLLPNR' A
#
# COMPACT_ATOMS: atom_id res chain seq x y z
N MET A 1 -17.61 -3.95 -6.35
CA MET A 1 -17.24 -5.28 -5.85
C MET A 1 -15.97 -5.19 -5.02
N ILE A 2 -15.83 -5.96 -3.94
CA ILE A 2 -14.61 -6.03 -3.14
C ILE A 2 -13.88 -7.34 -3.49
N GLY A 3 -12.66 -7.25 -4.00
CA GLY A 3 -11.79 -8.39 -4.28
C GLY A 3 -11.10 -8.88 -2.99
N VAL A 4 -11.03 -10.19 -2.80
CA VAL A 4 -10.41 -10.83 -1.64
C VAL A 4 -9.60 -12.07 -2.06
N GLY A 5 -8.54 -12.38 -1.31
CA GLY A 5 -7.83 -13.66 -1.42
C GLY A 5 -6.43 -13.55 -2.02
N LEU A 6 -5.43 -14.02 -1.26
CA LEU A 6 -4.03 -14.21 -1.67
C LEU A 6 -3.30 -13.02 -2.30
N ILE A 7 -3.85 -11.81 -2.24
CA ILE A 7 -3.11 -10.60 -2.61
C ILE A 7 -1.99 -10.35 -1.60
N THR A 8 -0.75 -10.50 -2.06
CA THR A 8 0.46 -10.17 -1.31
C THR A 8 1.35 -9.16 -2.03
N ASP A 9 1.15 -9.01 -3.33
CA ASP A 9 1.95 -8.17 -4.22
C ASP A 9 1.18 -6.89 -4.60
N PRO A 10 1.78 -5.69 -4.45
CA PRO A 10 1.13 -4.44 -4.82
C PRO A 10 0.73 -4.34 -6.29
N GLN A 11 1.56 -4.85 -7.21
CA GLN A 11 1.27 -4.80 -8.66
C GLN A 11 0.06 -5.66 -9.00
N GLN A 12 -0.07 -6.83 -8.39
CA GLN A 12 -1.26 -7.67 -8.53
C GLN A 12 -2.53 -6.94 -8.06
N ALA A 13 -2.45 -6.20 -6.95
CA ALA A 13 -3.58 -5.44 -6.43
C ALA A 13 -3.98 -4.30 -7.39
N GLU A 14 -3.00 -3.57 -7.91
CA GLU A 14 -3.23 -2.47 -8.86
C GLU A 14 -3.84 -2.98 -10.17
N ALA A 15 -3.31 -4.06 -10.74
CA ALA A 15 -3.83 -4.65 -11.97
C ALA A 15 -5.32 -5.05 -11.84
N ALA A 16 -5.71 -5.66 -10.71
CA ALA A 16 -7.11 -6.01 -10.47
C ALA A 16 -8.05 -4.78 -10.41
N LEU A 17 -7.53 -3.61 -10.04
CA LEU A 17 -8.28 -2.35 -10.06
C LEU A 17 -8.31 -1.77 -11.48
N GLU A 18 -7.17 -1.73 -12.18
CA GLU A 18 -7.06 -1.20 -13.54
C GLU A 18 -7.91 -2.00 -14.55
N ASP A 19 -7.92 -3.32 -14.40
CA ASP A 19 -8.68 -4.24 -15.26
C ASP A 19 -10.19 -4.23 -14.95
N GLY A 20 -10.61 -3.61 -13.84
CA GLY A 20 -12.01 -3.51 -13.42
C GLY A 20 -12.56 -4.79 -12.77
N ASP A 21 -11.70 -5.73 -12.38
CA ASP A 21 -12.08 -6.95 -11.68
C ASP A 21 -12.58 -6.66 -10.25
N ALA A 22 -12.11 -5.57 -9.64
CA ALA A 22 -12.56 -5.09 -8.34
C ALA A 22 -12.55 -3.56 -8.25
N ASP A 23 -13.43 -3.01 -7.42
CA ASP A 23 -13.39 -1.57 -7.06
C ASP A 23 -12.57 -1.33 -5.80
N LEU A 24 -12.37 -2.37 -4.98
CA LEU A 24 -11.67 -2.34 -3.70
C LEU A 24 -10.97 -3.68 -3.46
N ILE A 25 -9.79 -3.66 -2.84
CA ILE A 25 -9.05 -4.85 -2.44
C ILE A 25 -9.03 -4.97 -0.92
N ALA A 26 -9.49 -6.11 -0.37
CA ALA A 26 -9.35 -6.41 1.05
C ALA A 26 -8.16 -7.33 1.32
N LEU A 27 -7.32 -6.94 2.28
CA LEU A 27 -6.14 -7.68 2.70
C LEU A 27 -6.36 -8.35 4.06
N ALA A 28 -5.79 -9.55 4.23
CA ALA A 28 -5.87 -10.30 5.48
C ALA A 28 -4.47 -10.71 5.97
N ARG A 29 -3.98 -11.88 5.55
CA ARG A 29 -2.68 -12.41 5.99
C ARG A 29 -1.49 -11.53 5.64
N ALA A 30 -1.54 -10.81 4.51
CA ALA A 30 -0.48 -9.89 4.10
C ALA A 30 -0.25 -8.78 5.13
N VAL A 31 -1.32 -8.17 5.64
CA VAL A 31 -1.23 -7.09 6.64
C VAL A 31 -0.85 -7.62 8.02
N LEU A 32 -1.20 -8.87 8.34
CA LEU A 32 -0.75 -9.52 9.58
C LEU A 32 0.75 -9.80 9.58
N TYR A 33 1.29 -10.22 8.42
CA TYR A 33 2.72 -10.48 8.26
C TYR A 33 3.52 -9.18 8.14
N ASP A 34 2.98 -8.19 7.44
CA ASP A 34 3.56 -6.87 7.24
C ASP A 34 2.52 -5.77 7.54
N PRO A 35 2.52 -5.19 8.75
CA PRO A 35 1.53 -4.17 9.12
C PRO A 35 1.68 -2.86 8.34
N HIS A 36 2.84 -2.61 7.74
CA HIS A 36 3.10 -1.44 6.89
C HIS A 36 3.00 -1.78 5.41
N TRP A 37 2.35 -2.90 5.05
CA TRP A 37 2.12 -3.29 3.65
C TRP A 37 1.63 -2.12 2.77
N PRO A 38 0.70 -1.25 3.19
CA PRO A 38 0.28 -0.10 2.37
C PRO A 38 1.40 0.89 2.05
N TRP A 39 2.41 1.03 2.93
CA TRP A 39 3.55 1.91 2.71
C TRP A 39 4.50 1.31 1.68
N HIS A 40 4.75 0.01 1.78
CA HIS A 40 5.55 -0.71 0.79
C HIS A 40 4.85 -0.73 -0.57
N ALA A 41 3.52 -0.90 -0.59
CA ALA A 41 2.72 -0.78 -1.81
C ALA A 41 2.84 0.60 -2.45
N ALA A 42 2.69 1.67 -1.65
CA ALA A 42 2.86 3.04 -2.15
C ALA A 42 4.27 3.26 -2.73
N ALA A 43 5.32 2.83 -2.03
CA ALA A 43 6.70 2.93 -2.53
C ALA A 43 6.90 2.15 -3.84
N SER A 44 6.34 0.94 -3.93
CA SER A 44 6.47 0.06 -5.10
C SER A 44 5.74 0.58 -6.33
N LEU A 45 4.57 1.21 -6.13
CA LEU A 45 3.73 1.79 -7.18
C LEU A 45 4.09 3.26 -7.50
N GLY A 46 5.09 3.84 -6.83
CA GLY A 46 5.44 5.27 -6.99
C GLY A 46 4.34 6.22 -6.48
N ALA A 47 3.47 5.74 -5.60
CA ALA A 47 2.37 6.49 -5.00
C ALA A 47 2.77 7.07 -3.62
N GLN A 48 1.83 7.77 -2.99
CA GLN A 48 2.02 8.40 -1.68
C GLN A 48 0.95 7.93 -0.70
N VAL A 49 1.32 7.79 0.58
CA VAL A 49 0.42 7.36 1.66
C VAL A 49 0.50 8.32 2.84
N ARG A 50 -0.65 8.60 3.46
CA ARG A 50 -0.72 9.43 4.67
C ARG A 50 -0.47 8.60 5.91
N VAL A 51 0.43 9.06 6.77
CA VAL A 51 0.85 8.37 8.00
C VAL A 51 0.91 9.32 9.19
N PRO A 52 0.82 8.80 10.44
CA PRO A 52 1.17 9.56 11.63
C PRO A 52 2.51 10.29 11.50
N SER A 53 2.54 11.58 11.83
CA SER A 53 3.74 12.44 11.71
C SER A 53 4.99 11.87 12.40
N GLN A 54 4.81 11.03 13.40
CA GLN A 54 5.87 10.29 14.10
C GLN A 54 6.68 9.37 13.17
N TYR A 55 6.08 8.88 12.08
CA TYR A 55 6.71 7.93 11.15
C TYR A 55 7.33 8.58 9.92
N LEU A 56 7.24 9.89 9.72
CA LEU A 56 7.79 10.55 8.52
C LEU A 56 9.30 10.33 8.34
N ARG A 57 10.02 10.02 9.41
CA ARG A 57 11.46 9.76 9.38
C ARG A 57 11.82 8.30 9.14
N SER A 58 10.85 7.40 8.99
CA SER A 58 11.11 5.99 8.71
C SER A 58 11.26 5.68 7.22
N GLU A 59 11.15 6.68 6.34
CA GLU A 59 11.36 6.48 4.90
C GLU A 59 12.76 5.94 4.58
N PRO A 60 12.87 4.82 3.84
CA PRO A 60 14.16 4.33 3.37
C PRO A 60 14.85 5.33 2.45
N HIS A 61 16.17 5.22 2.37
CA HIS A 61 16.95 6.00 1.42
C HIS A 61 16.51 5.70 -0.02
N GLY A 62 16.24 6.73 -0.82
CA GLY A 62 15.77 6.61 -2.20
C GLY A 62 14.24 6.60 -2.38
N LEU A 63 13.46 6.46 -1.30
CA LEU A 63 11.99 6.43 -1.33
C LEU A 63 11.37 7.68 -0.68
N LYS A 64 12.14 8.76 -0.57
CA LYS A 64 11.69 10.01 0.06
C LYS A 64 10.49 10.59 -0.67
N GLY A 65 9.47 10.99 0.08
CA GLY A 65 8.24 11.58 -0.45
C GLY A 65 7.10 10.58 -0.64
N THR A 66 7.29 9.31 -0.24
CA THR A 66 6.23 8.30 -0.17
C THR A 66 5.30 8.57 1.01
N LEU A 67 5.84 8.98 2.16
CA LEU A 67 5.09 9.20 3.40
C LEU A 67 4.70 10.67 3.54
N LEU A 68 3.39 10.92 3.63
CA LEU A 68 2.80 12.23 3.87
C LEU A 68 2.26 12.34 5.31
N PRO A 69 2.32 13.51 5.95
CA PRO A 69 1.69 13.70 7.25
C PRO A 69 0.16 13.59 7.18
N ASN A 70 -0.43 13.00 8.21
CA ASN A 70 -1.87 12.96 8.42
C ASN A 70 -2.36 14.18 9.23
N ARG A 71 -2.37 15.36 8.58
CA ARG A 71 -2.72 16.68 9.16
C ARG A 71 -1.69 17.22 10.16
#